data_AF-A0A4Z2CUN2-F1
#
_entry.id   AF-A0A4Z2CUN2-F1
#
_cell.length_a   1.000
_cell.length_b   1.000
_cell.length_c   1.000
_cell.angle_alpha   90.00
_cell.angle_beta   90.00
_cell.angle_gamma   90.00
#
_symmetry.space_group_name_H-M   'P 1'
#
loop_
_entity.id
_entity.type
_entity.pdbx_description
1 polymer ?
#
loop_
_entity_poly.entity_id
_entity_poly.type
_entity_poly.pdbx_seq_one_letter_code
_entity_poly.pdbx_strand_id
1 'polypeptide(L)'
;MNIFHKLSSVTNKCGRIKKRVDEVFERILISDKLRECLLIEDSDRYLTFTEKEREEFLFRLFKHICIGGEICQQEDDIKPYIDITRKIYHDLICAHKNPDSGLVEILSHVYEVQVFVSDMPSQNF
;
A
#
# COMPACT_ATOMS: atom_id res chain seq x y z
N MET A 1 -4.59 -1.29 15.05
CA MET A 1 -3.33 -1.99 14.71
C MET A 1 -2.50 -1.08 13.82
N ASN A 2 -1.18 -0.99 14.04
CA ASN A 2 -0.33 -0.12 13.22
C ASN A 2 0.51 -1.00 12.29
N ILE A 3 0.05 -1.26 11.07
CA ILE A 3 0.70 -2.15 10.09
C ILE A 3 2.20 -1.82 9.88
N PHE A 4 2.63 -0.59 10.16
CA PHE A 4 4.00 -0.13 9.93
C PHE A 4 5.05 -0.78 10.83
N HIS A 5 4.69 -1.37 11.98
CA HIS A 5 5.67 -2.08 12.83
C HIS A 5 6.27 -3.31 12.13
N LYS A 6 5.51 -3.93 11.21
CA LYS A 6 5.94 -5.10 10.44
C LYS A 6 7.00 -4.77 9.40
N LEU A 7 7.17 -3.49 9.07
CA LEU A 7 8.17 -3.01 8.11
C LEU A 7 9.61 -3.17 8.61
N SER A 8 9.80 -3.50 9.88
CA SER A 8 11.11 -3.86 10.44
C SER A 8 11.74 -5.10 9.75
N SER A 9 10.92 -5.97 9.15
CA SER A 9 11.40 -7.10 8.33
C SER A 9 12.10 -6.63 7.04
N VAL A 10 11.63 -5.54 6.44
CA VAL A 10 12.10 -4.99 5.15
C VAL A 10 13.02 -3.76 5.29
N THR A 11 13.20 -3.24 6.50
CA THR A 11 14.06 -2.09 6.80
C THR A 11 15.23 -2.48 7.72
N ASN A 12 16.28 -1.67 7.74
CA ASN A 12 17.33 -1.77 8.76
C ASN A 12 16.97 -0.95 10.02
N LYS A 13 17.81 -1.02 11.06
CA LYS A 13 17.59 -0.30 12.33
C LYS A 13 17.51 1.23 12.18
N CYS A 14 18.08 1.78 11.11
CA CYS A 14 18.07 3.22 10.83
C CYS A 14 16.87 3.65 9.98
N GLY A 15 16.00 2.72 9.56
CA GLY A 15 14.84 3.01 8.72
C GLY A 15 15.10 2.94 7.21
N ARG A 16 16.33 2.65 6.77
CA ARG A 16 16.61 2.44 5.34
C ARG A 16 16.00 1.14 4.86
N ILE A 17 15.38 1.19 3.69
CA ILE A 17 14.79 0.05 3.02
C ILE A 17 15.93 -0.84 2.52
N LYS A 18 15.87 -2.12 2.86
CA LYS A 18 16.86 -3.10 2.42
C LYS A 18 16.76 -3.26 0.90
N LYS A 19 17.89 -3.27 0.20
CA LYS A 19 17.94 -3.51 -1.26
C LYS A 19 17.89 -5.00 -1.59
N ARG A 20 17.61 -5.30 -2.86
CA ARG A 20 17.66 -6.65 -3.46
C ARG A 20 18.21 -6.54 -4.89
N VAL A 21 18.33 -7.68 -5.56
CA VAL A 21 18.65 -7.71 -6.99
C VAL A 21 17.46 -7.16 -7.77
N ASP A 22 17.75 -6.34 -8.78
CA ASP A 22 16.75 -5.72 -9.62
C ASP A 22 15.96 -6.77 -10.41
N GLU A 23 14.64 -6.59 -10.42
CA GLU A 23 13.71 -7.42 -11.17
C GLU A 23 12.59 -6.52 -11.68
N VAL A 24 12.08 -6.81 -12.88
CA VAL A 24 10.94 -6.07 -13.44
C VAL A 24 9.69 -6.94 -13.34
N PHE A 25 8.67 -6.43 -12.65
CA PHE A 25 7.37 -7.07 -12.49
C PHE A 25 6.28 -6.09 -12.92
N GLU A 26 5.41 -6.47 -13.86
CA GLU A 26 4.33 -5.60 -14.37
C GLU A 26 4.79 -4.18 -14.76
N ARG A 27 5.97 -4.08 -15.39
CA ARG A 27 6.63 -2.80 -15.78
C ARG A 27 7.15 -1.96 -14.61
N ILE A 28 7.08 -2.46 -13.38
CA ILE A 28 7.64 -1.83 -12.18
C ILE A 28 9.02 -2.43 -11.91
N LEU A 29 10.01 -1.56 -11.71
CA LEU A 29 11.34 -1.98 -11.24
C LEU A 29 11.32 -2.23 -9.72
N ILE A 30 11.60 -3.47 -9.33
CA ILE A 30 11.68 -3.91 -7.93
C ILE A 30 13.14 -4.06 -7.52
N SER A 31 13.68 -2.99 -6.93
CA SER A 31 15.07 -2.90 -6.45
C SER A 31 15.23 -3.05 -4.94
N ASP A 32 14.12 -3.25 -4.21
CA ASP A 32 14.13 -3.30 -2.76
C ASP A 32 13.15 -4.29 -2.15
N LYS A 33 13.36 -4.59 -0.87
CA LYS A 33 12.59 -5.57 -0.10
C LYS A 33 11.17 -5.10 0.21
N LEU A 34 10.90 -3.79 0.19
CA LEU A 34 9.59 -3.22 0.47
C LEU A 34 8.65 -3.48 -0.71
N ARG A 35 9.07 -3.15 -1.93
CA ARG A 35 8.29 -3.40 -3.15
C ARG A 35 8.06 -4.89 -3.38
N GLU A 36 9.05 -5.73 -3.11
CA GLU A 36 8.89 -7.19 -3.12
C GLU A 36 7.75 -7.63 -2.18
N CYS A 37 7.74 -7.14 -0.94
CA CYS A 37 6.72 -7.45 0.06
C CYS A 37 5.30 -6.98 -0.34
N LEU A 38 5.19 -5.90 -1.13
CA LEU A 38 3.93 -5.30 -1.54
C LEU A 38 3.36 -5.88 -2.84
N LEU A 39 4.21 -6.38 -3.75
CA LEU A 39 3.85 -6.74 -5.13
C LEU A 39 4.01 -8.23 -5.46
N ILE A 40 5.05 -8.90 -4.95
CA ILE A 40 5.38 -10.26 -5.40
C ILE A 40 4.67 -11.28 -4.52
N GLU A 41 3.53 -11.78 -4.99
CA GLU A 41 2.65 -12.70 -4.23
C GLU A 41 3.36 -14.01 -3.84
N ASP A 42 4.24 -14.49 -4.71
CA ASP A 42 5.03 -15.72 -4.49
C ASP A 42 6.23 -15.54 -3.55
N SER A 43 6.50 -14.33 -3.07
CA SER A 43 7.60 -14.09 -2.12
C SER A 43 7.18 -14.42 -0.69
N ASP A 44 8.07 -15.07 0.07
CA ASP A 44 7.92 -15.23 1.53
C ASP A 44 7.64 -13.90 2.24
N ARG A 45 8.12 -12.79 1.68
CA ARG A 45 7.89 -11.46 2.26
C ARG A 45 6.49 -10.93 2.03
N TYR A 46 5.78 -11.42 1.03
CA TYR A 46 4.36 -11.14 0.87
C TYR A 46 3.58 -11.56 2.13
N LEU A 47 3.99 -12.65 2.76
CA LEU A 47 3.36 -13.13 3.99
C LEU A 47 3.59 -12.24 5.23
N THR A 48 4.37 -11.15 5.09
CA THR A 48 4.51 -10.13 6.16
C THR A 48 3.15 -9.55 6.56
N PHE A 49 2.26 -9.36 5.59
CA PHE A 49 0.91 -8.84 5.82
C PHE A 49 -0.12 -9.93 5.55
N THR A 50 -1.03 -10.10 6.50
CA THR A 50 -2.17 -11.01 6.35
C THR A 50 -3.13 -10.49 5.28
N GLU A 51 -3.96 -11.38 4.73
CA GLU A 51 -5.00 -11.01 3.76
C GLU A 51 -5.90 -9.88 4.27
N LYS A 52 -6.38 -9.98 5.52
CA LYS A 52 -7.20 -8.93 6.16
C LYS A 52 -6.48 -7.58 6.25
N GLU A 53 -5.18 -7.58 6.58
CA GLU A 53 -4.40 -6.34 6.60
C GLU A 53 -4.23 -5.75 5.20
N ARG A 54 -4.10 -6.60 4.17
CA ARG A 54 -4.00 -6.16 2.78
C ARG A 54 -5.30 -5.54 2.26
N GLU A 55 -6.44 -5.95 2.83
CA GLU A 55 -7.75 -5.38 2.55
C GLU A 55 -7.96 -4.01 3.21
N GLU A 56 -7.25 -3.69 4.30
CA GLU A 56 -7.38 -2.40 4.98
C GLU A 56 -7.04 -1.22 4.06
N PHE A 57 -7.87 -0.17 4.10
CA PHE A 57 -7.63 1.05 3.31
C PHE A 57 -6.25 1.67 3.57
N LEU A 58 -5.79 1.67 4.83
CA LEU A 58 -4.48 2.19 5.20
C LEU A 58 -3.34 1.44 4.47
N PHE A 59 -3.45 0.12 4.35
CA PHE A 59 -2.47 -0.68 3.62
C PHE A 59 -2.51 -0.38 2.12
N ARG A 60 -3.71 -0.34 1.53
CA ARG A 60 -3.88 -0.05 0.10
C ARG A 60 -3.32 1.32 -0.27
N LEU A 61 -3.57 2.33 0.57
CA LEU A 61 -3.01 3.68 0.42
C LEU A 61 -1.49 3.67 0.52
N PHE A 62 -0.93 3.01 1.55
CA PHE A 62 0.51 2.85 1.72
C PHE A 62 1.17 2.17 0.50
N LYS A 63 0.58 1.07 0.02
CA LYS A 63 1.03 0.34 -1.17
C LYS A 63 1.07 1.26 -2.39
N HIS A 64 0.00 2.03 -2.63
CA HIS A 64 -0.07 2.96 -3.76
C HIS A 64 1.03 4.03 -3.69
N ILE A 65 1.27 4.60 -2.50
CA ILE A 65 2.31 5.60 -2.27
C ILE A 65 3.72 5.01 -2.48
N CYS A 66 3.97 3.78 -2.03
CA CYS A 66 5.29 3.14 -2.17
C CYS A 66 5.59 2.70 -3.61
N ILE A 67 4.58 2.22 -4.34
CA ILE A 67 4.73 1.85 -5.75
C ILE A 67 4.94 3.12 -6.58
N GLY A 68 4.17 4.17 -6.29
CA GLY A 68 4.18 5.42 -7.04
C GLY A 68 3.48 5.29 -8.39
N GLY A 69 3.71 6.28 -9.25
CA GLY A 69 3.26 6.29 -10.64
C GLY A 69 4.41 6.05 -11.63
N GLU A 70 4.21 6.41 -12.90
CA GLU A 70 5.19 6.20 -13.97
C GLU A 70 6.51 6.99 -13.79
N ILE A 71 6.52 7.99 -12.91
CA ILE A 71 7.71 8.80 -12.60
C ILE A 71 8.32 8.30 -11.30
N CYS A 72 9.62 7.96 -11.32
CA CYS A 72 10.37 7.38 -10.19
C CYS A 72 10.26 8.19 -8.89
N GLN A 73 9.37 7.76 -7.99
CA GLN A 73 9.22 8.26 -6.62
C GLN A 73 9.82 7.28 -5.60
N GLN A 74 10.96 6.68 -5.95
CA GLN A 74 11.63 5.72 -5.06
C GLN A 74 12.38 6.45 -3.95
N GLU A 75 12.02 6.16 -2.71
CA GLU A 75 12.73 6.60 -1.52
C GLU A 75 13.58 5.45 -0.97
N ASP A 76 14.71 5.80 -0.37
CA ASP A 76 15.59 4.84 0.31
C ASP A 76 15.23 4.66 1.79
N ASP A 77 14.49 5.60 2.37
CA ASP A 77 14.06 5.60 3.76
C ASP A 77 12.55 5.33 3.87
N ILE A 78 12.16 4.56 4.88
CA ILE A 78 10.74 4.20 5.09
C ILE A 78 9.92 5.35 5.68
N LYS A 79 10.58 6.27 6.38
CA LYS A 79 9.93 7.33 7.15
C LYS A 79 9.10 8.29 6.27
N PRO A 80 9.62 8.80 5.13
CA PRO A 80 8.82 9.61 4.21
C PRO A 80 7.51 8.93 3.79
N TYR A 81 7.55 7.64 3.44
CA TYR A 81 6.35 6.88 3.06
C TYR A 81 5.34 6.75 4.20
N ILE A 82 5.79 6.46 5.42
CA ILE A 82 4.89 6.36 6.58
C ILE A 82 4.26 7.72 6.88
N ASP A 83 5.04 8.78 6.89
CA ASP A 83 4.58 10.12 7.27
C ASP A 83 3.54 10.64 6.28
N ILE A 84 3.81 10.53 4.97
CA ILE A 84 2.87 10.99 3.94
C ILE A 84 1.60 10.13 3.91
N THR A 85 1.73 8.81 4.09
CA THR A 85 0.57 7.90 4.17
C THR A 85 -0.33 8.27 5.34
N ARG A 86 0.24 8.50 6.52
CA ARG A 86 -0.55 8.90 7.70
C ARG A 86 -1.25 10.23 7.48
N LYS A 87 -0.54 11.21 6.91
CA LYS A 87 -1.12 12.52 6.60
C LYS A 87 -2.32 12.39 5.68
N ILE A 88 -2.15 11.71 4.54
CA ILE A 88 -3.24 11.51 3.57
C ILE A 88 -4.38 10.69 4.19
N TYR A 89 -4.08 9.64 4.94
CA TYR A 89 -5.11 8.84 5.62
C TYR A 89 -5.95 9.68 6.58
N HIS A 90 -5.32 10.53 7.40
CA HIS A 90 -6.02 11.44 8.30
C HIS A 90 -6.84 12.50 7.57
N ASP A 91 -6.36 12.99 6.43
CA ASP A 91 -7.08 13.98 5.62
C ASP A 91 -8.32 13.36 4.91
N LEU A 92 -8.31 12.05 4.64
CA LEU A 92 -9.40 11.34 3.96
C LEU A 92 -10.46 10.74 4.89
N ILE A 93 -10.07 10.36 6.11
CA ILE A 93 -10.97 9.66 7.05
C ILE A 93 -11.66 10.65 7.99
N CYS A 94 -12.99 10.60 8.00
CA CYS A 94 -13.81 11.32 8.96
C CYS A 94 -14.18 10.38 10.11
N ALA A 95 -13.75 10.74 11.33
CA ALA A 95 -14.10 10.06 12.56
C ALA A 95 -14.96 10.98 13.42
N HIS A 96 -16.05 10.44 13.95
CA HIS A 96 -16.99 11.17 14.81
C HIS A 96 -17.14 10.44 16.15
N LYS A 97 -17.15 11.19 17.24
CA LYS A 97 -17.47 10.63 18.55
C LYS A 97 -18.98 10.66 18.72
N ASN A 98 -19.61 9.49 18.71
CA ASN A 98 -21.04 9.36 18.90
C ASN A 98 -21.41 9.92 20.29
N PRO A 99 -22.33 10.89 20.38
CA PRO A 99 -22.68 11.56 21.63
C PRO A 99 -23.42 10.63 22.61
N ASP A 100 -24.14 9.63 22.12
CA ASP A 100 -24.93 8.71 22.95
C ASP A 100 -24.07 7.56 23.49
N SER A 101 -23.23 6.95 22.63
CA SER A 101 -22.38 5.81 23.02
C SER A 101 -21.02 6.23 23.58
N GLY A 102 -20.56 7.45 23.27
CA GLY A 102 -19.23 7.95 23.60
C GLY A 102 -18.09 7.31 22.80
N LEU A 103 -18.39 6.41 21.86
CA LEU A 103 -17.41 5.70 21.04
C LEU A 103 -17.05 6.49 19.78
N VAL A 104 -15.86 6.27 19.26
CA VAL A 104 -15.42 6.83 17.98
C VAL A 104 -15.91 5.93 16.85
N GLU A 105 -16.69 6.51 15.94
CA GLU A 105 -17.24 5.87 14.75
C GLU A 105 -16.60 6.46 13.50
N ILE A 106 -16.36 5.63 12.49
CA ILE A 106 -15.84 6.06 11.19
C ILE A 106 -17.02 6.30 10.26
N LEU A 107 -17.15 7.53 9.74
CA LEU A 107 -18.23 7.92 8.83
C LEU A 107 -17.84 7.77 7.35
N SER A 108 -16.55 7.71 7.05
CA SER A 108 -16.05 7.55 5.68
C SER A 108 -16.25 6.13 5.16
N HIS A 109 -16.63 6.02 3.88
CA HIS A 109 -16.68 4.77 3.14
C HIS A 109 -15.63 4.78 2.03
N VAL A 110 -14.97 3.64 1.81
CA VAL A 110 -13.97 3.45 0.76
C VAL A 110 -14.44 2.32 -0.15
N TYR A 111 -14.36 2.56 -1.46
CA TYR A 111 -14.81 1.61 -2.47
C TYR A 111 -13.68 1.31 -3.45
N GLU A 112 -13.60 0.06 -3.86
CA GLU A 112 -12.80 -0.35 -5.01
C GLU A 112 -13.68 -0.27 -6.26
N VAL A 113 -13.19 0.41 -7.30
CA VAL A 113 -13.92 0.58 -8.56
C VAL A 113 -13.15 -0.15 -9.65
N GLN A 114 -13.83 -1.04 -10.37
CA GLN A 114 -13.25 -1.85 -11.43
C GLN A 114 -13.99 -1.59 -12.75
N VAL A 115 -13.24 -1.48 -13.85
CA VAL A 115 -13.82 -1.36 -15.19
C VAL A 115 -14.26 -2.74 -15.66
N PHE A 116 -15.54 -2.88 -15.99
CA PHE A 116 -16.03 -4.09 -16.64
C PHE A 116 -15.81 -3.97 -18.16
N VAL A 117 -14.83 -4.68 -18.69
CA VAL A 117 -14.66 -4.80 -20.14
C VAL A 117 -15.57 -5.93 -20.61
N SER A 118 -16.72 -5.59 -21.19
CA SER A 118 -17.48 -6.55 -21.99
C SER A 118 -16.67 -6.89 -23.23
N ASP A 119 -16.47 -8.16 -23.54
CA ASP A 119 -15.84 -8.62 -24.78
C ASP A 119 -16.56 -7.98 -25.98
N MET A 120 -15.99 -6.91 -26.53
CA MET A 120 -16.38 -6.40 -27.83
C MET A 120 -15.78 -7.37 -28.85
N PRO A 121 -16.59 -8.03 -29.71
CA PRO A 121 -16.03 -8.89 -30.74
C PRO A 121 -15.10 -8.05 -31.61
N SER A 122 -13.85 -8.50 -31.74
CA SER A 122 -12.83 -7.90 -32.58
C SER A 122 -13.37 -7.73 -34.00
N GLN A 123 -13.74 -6.49 -34.35
CA GLN A 123 -13.91 -6.11 -35.75
C GLN A 123 -12.51 -6.02 -36.35
N ASN A 124 -12.09 -7.10 -37.00
CA ASN A 124 -10.96 -7.09 -37.90
C ASN A 124 -11.24 -6.08 -39.02
N PHE A 125 -10.45 -5.00 -39.08
CA PHE A 125 -10.31 -4.16 -40.27
C PHE A 125 -9.03 -4.54 -41.00
#